data_AF-A0A641AFN4-F1
#
_entry.id   AF-A0A641AFN4-F1
#
_cell.length_a   1.000
_cell.length_b   1.000
_cell.length_c   1.000
_cell.angle_alpha   90.00
_cell.angle_beta   90.00
_cell.angle_gamma   90.00
#
_symmetry.space_group_name_H-M   'P 1'
#
loop_
_entity.id
_entity.type
_entity.pdbx_description
1 polymer ?
#
loop_
_entity_poly.entity_id
_entity_poly.type
_entity_poly.pdbx_seq_one_letter_code
_entity_poly.pdbx_strand_id
1 'polypeptide(L)'
;MVTDPGSRVVEPYVETDNSVETRKAVSDSFLAIHNITSNRFWQFAALFGIMFVLGIIGFVMRLSSGFDDKAAWGYYVAVFAFLMTTSSAAPMVAIAPRIANSHWRRPISRAAEIWALAGCLNLLLYIPLIWLLPSLENGRRSLWFYGQVEGVPAYSPHIWATLAILGLVLLGLALVWLSSLPDFAVLRDQGEGWRKKWGSRLALGWRGTSAQWNWQYHRMGVVGAFYFMMLIFVHFFISVEFLMVHVPGWIDSLYPVTHAHNALQAGVATMMLTMFFLRQFGGYKDYIGLDQFWGLGKLLLAL
;
A
#
# COMPACT_ATOMS: atom_id res chain seq x y z
N MET A 1 -18.94 -9.35 64.36
CA MET A 1 -20.07 -9.48 63.42
C MET A 1 -19.51 -9.91 62.09
N VAL A 2 -19.88 -11.13 61.67
CA VAL A 2 -19.49 -11.74 60.41
C VAL A 2 -20.13 -10.92 59.29
N THR A 3 -19.32 -10.37 58.39
CA THR A 3 -19.80 -9.70 57.18
C THR A 3 -20.41 -10.75 56.26
N ASP A 4 -21.69 -10.58 55.97
CA ASP A 4 -22.49 -11.40 55.08
C ASP A 4 -21.80 -11.63 53.71
N PRO A 5 -21.51 -12.88 53.30
CA PRO A 5 -20.96 -13.19 51.97
C PRO A 5 -21.98 -13.02 50.83
N GLY A 6 -23.23 -12.65 51.13
CA GLY A 6 -24.36 -12.64 50.20
C GLY A 6 -24.55 -11.37 49.36
N SER A 7 -23.85 -10.27 49.63
CA SER A 7 -23.98 -9.04 48.83
C SER A 7 -22.78 -8.87 47.88
N ARG A 8 -22.61 -9.82 46.95
CA ARG A 8 -22.02 -9.42 45.66
C ARG A 8 -23.03 -8.45 45.07
N VAL A 9 -22.71 -7.16 45.15
CA VAL A 9 -23.22 -6.19 44.19
C VAL A 9 -22.92 -6.83 42.83
N VAL A 10 -23.94 -7.40 42.21
CA VAL A 10 -23.89 -7.72 40.80
C VAL A 10 -23.89 -6.34 40.18
N GLU A 11 -22.71 -5.74 40.07
CA GLU A 11 -22.53 -4.66 39.12
C GLU A 11 -23.05 -5.26 37.82
N PRO A 12 -24.13 -4.68 37.23
CA PRO A 12 -24.57 -5.12 35.94
C PRO A 12 -23.36 -4.86 35.06
N TYR A 13 -22.62 -5.94 34.74
CA TYR A 13 -21.41 -5.83 33.96
C TYR A 13 -21.80 -5.05 32.73
N VAL A 14 -21.29 -3.83 32.73
CA VAL A 14 -21.47 -2.79 31.75
C VAL A 14 -21.78 -3.44 30.41
N GLU A 15 -22.94 -3.12 29.83
CA GLU A 15 -23.14 -3.18 28.37
C GLU A 15 -22.04 -2.28 27.78
N THR A 16 -20.83 -2.81 27.73
CA THR A 16 -19.67 -2.09 27.26
C THR A 16 -19.87 -1.94 25.78
N ASP A 17 -19.50 -0.79 25.22
CA ASP A 17 -19.30 -0.58 23.79
C ASP A 17 -18.39 -1.64 23.11
N ASN A 18 -17.88 -2.63 23.86
CA ASN A 18 -17.06 -3.75 23.42
C ASN A 18 -17.69 -5.14 23.66
N SER A 19 -19.01 -5.22 23.88
CA SER A 19 -19.73 -6.49 23.98
C SER A 19 -19.60 -7.32 22.68
N VAL A 20 -19.84 -8.64 22.77
CA VAL A 20 -19.83 -9.52 21.59
C VAL A 20 -20.89 -9.06 20.57
N GLU A 21 -22.03 -8.59 21.05
CA GLU A 21 -23.12 -8.08 20.24
C GLU A 21 -22.72 -6.80 19.51
N THR A 22 -22.07 -5.85 20.20
CA THR A 22 -21.58 -4.62 19.58
C THR A 22 -20.53 -4.93 18.49
N ARG A 23 -19.60 -5.85 18.76
CA ARG A 23 -18.60 -6.27 17.75
C ARG A 23 -19.24 -6.94 16.54
N LYS A 24 -20.25 -7.77 16.76
CA LYS A 24 -21.02 -8.40 15.69
C LYS A 24 -21.79 -7.35 14.88
N ALA A 25 -22.45 -6.40 15.54
CA ALA A 25 -23.15 -5.31 14.88
C ALA A 25 -22.22 -4.47 14.00
N VAL A 26 -20.99 -4.18 14.46
CA VAL A 26 -19.96 -3.53 13.64
C VAL A 26 -19.58 -4.39 12.44
N SER A 27 -19.36 -5.69 12.60
CA SER A 27 -19.06 -6.58 11.47
C SER A 27 -20.21 -6.61 10.45
N ASP A 28 -21.45 -6.76 10.92
CA ASP A 28 -22.64 -6.87 10.09
C ASP A 28 -22.89 -5.55 9.33
N SER A 29 -22.65 -4.40 9.97
CA SER A 29 -22.74 -3.09 9.32
C SER A 29 -21.74 -2.91 8.18
N PHE A 30 -20.49 -3.37 8.34
CA PHE A 30 -19.50 -3.33 7.26
C PHE A 30 -19.88 -4.25 6.10
N LEU A 31 -20.45 -5.41 6.39
CA LEU A 31 -20.93 -6.33 5.35
C LEU A 31 -22.15 -5.77 4.62
N ALA A 32 -23.05 -5.09 5.32
CA ALA A 32 -24.18 -4.40 4.71
C ALA A 32 -23.71 -3.33 3.71
N ILE A 33 -22.70 -2.53 4.07
CA ILE A 33 -22.09 -1.55 3.16
C ILE A 33 -21.54 -2.21 1.89
N HIS A 34 -20.93 -3.39 2.00
CA HIS A 34 -20.34 -4.10 0.86
C HIS A 34 -21.36 -4.83 -0.03
N ASN A 35 -22.50 -5.24 0.52
CA ASN A 35 -23.52 -5.97 -0.22
C ASN A 35 -24.43 -5.06 -1.03
N ILE A 36 -24.55 -3.78 -0.66
CA ILE A 36 -25.37 -2.81 -1.36
C ILE A 36 -24.52 -2.08 -2.40
N THR A 37 -24.74 -2.38 -3.69
CA THR A 37 -24.15 -1.57 -4.77
C THR A 37 -25.12 -0.47 -5.18
N SER A 38 -24.69 0.80 -5.03
CA SER A 38 -25.51 1.95 -5.41
C SER A 38 -25.31 2.31 -6.89
N ASN A 39 -26.25 3.06 -7.49
CA ASN A 39 -26.08 3.57 -8.86
C ASN A 39 -24.83 4.46 -8.99
N ARG A 40 -24.48 5.21 -7.94
CA ARG A 40 -23.26 6.03 -7.89
C ARG A 40 -22.01 5.17 -7.97
N PHE A 41 -21.98 4.02 -7.30
CA PHE A 41 -20.88 3.07 -7.42
C PHE A 41 -20.67 2.64 -8.87
N TRP A 42 -21.74 2.28 -9.59
CA TRP A 42 -21.65 1.90 -11.00
C TRP A 42 -21.23 3.05 -11.92
N GLN A 43 -21.63 4.29 -11.63
CA GLN A 43 -21.15 5.47 -12.35
C GLN A 43 -19.63 5.68 -12.17
N PHE A 44 -19.13 5.59 -10.93
CA PHE A 44 -17.69 5.67 -10.67
C PHE A 44 -16.95 4.48 -11.29
N ALA A 45 -17.47 3.26 -11.18
CA ALA A 45 -16.87 2.08 -11.78
C ALA A 45 -16.79 2.19 -13.30
N ALA A 46 -17.83 2.72 -13.96
CA ALA A 46 -17.82 2.98 -15.40
C ALA A 46 -16.80 4.08 -15.76
N LEU A 47 -16.78 5.20 -15.03
CA LEU A 47 -15.83 6.29 -15.27
C LEU A 47 -14.37 5.82 -15.15
N PHE A 48 -14.02 5.20 -14.02
CA PHE A 48 -12.67 4.67 -13.80
C PHE A 48 -12.34 3.51 -14.74
N GLY A 49 -13.33 2.69 -15.11
CA GLY A 49 -13.18 1.63 -16.10
C GLY A 49 -12.83 2.18 -17.48
N ILE A 50 -13.52 3.23 -17.94
CA ILE A 50 -13.21 3.92 -19.20
C ILE A 50 -11.82 4.54 -19.15
N MET A 51 -11.49 5.26 -18.07
CA MET A 51 -10.15 5.85 -17.90
C MET A 51 -9.05 4.79 -17.90
N PHE A 52 -9.30 3.63 -17.28
CA PHE A 52 -8.36 2.51 -17.27
C PHE A 52 -8.16 1.91 -18.66
N VAL A 53 -9.23 1.73 -19.44
CA VAL A 53 -9.15 1.26 -20.83
C VAL A 53 -8.39 2.27 -21.70
N LEU A 54 -8.65 3.58 -21.56
CA LEU A 54 -7.88 4.61 -22.26
C LEU A 54 -6.40 4.57 -21.86
N GLY A 55 -6.11 4.33 -20.58
CA GLY A 55 -4.75 4.11 -20.08
C GLY A 55 -4.05 2.91 -20.73
N ILE A 56 -4.75 1.78 -20.88
CA ILE A 56 -4.24 0.59 -21.59
C ILE A 56 -3.97 0.91 -23.06
N ILE A 57 -4.91 1.59 -23.74
CA ILE A 57 -4.72 1.99 -25.14
C ILE A 57 -3.49 2.89 -25.27
N GLY A 58 -3.37 3.91 -24.41
CA GLY A 58 -2.20 4.80 -24.40
C GLY A 58 -0.89 4.05 -24.13
N PHE A 59 -0.90 3.09 -23.20
CA PHE A 59 0.25 2.23 -22.91
C PHE A 59 0.66 1.37 -24.11
N VAL A 60 -0.29 0.71 -24.77
CA VAL A 60 -0.03 -0.14 -25.96
C VAL A 60 0.43 0.71 -27.14
N MET A 61 -0.21 1.86 -27.38
CA MET A 61 0.22 2.81 -28.41
C MET A 61 1.66 3.29 -28.15
N ARG A 62 1.99 3.60 -26.89
CA ARG A 62 3.34 4.02 -26.54
C ARG A 62 4.37 2.91 -26.78
N LEU A 63 4.05 1.67 -26.41
CA LEU A 63 4.90 0.52 -26.72
C LEU A 63 5.11 0.31 -28.22
N SER A 64 4.05 0.50 -29.02
CA SER A 64 4.13 0.34 -30.48
C SER A 64 4.96 1.43 -31.18
N SER A 65 5.17 2.59 -30.54
CA SER A 65 5.97 3.69 -31.09
C SER A 65 7.48 3.47 -31.04
N GLY A 66 7.95 2.40 -30.39
CA GLY A 66 9.37 2.07 -30.27
C GLY A 66 10.10 2.83 -29.15
N PHE A 67 11.41 2.58 -29.05
CA PHE A 67 12.28 3.05 -27.96
C PHE A 67 13.40 3.99 -28.43
N ASP A 68 13.42 4.34 -29.73
CA ASP A 68 14.51 5.11 -30.33
C ASP A 68 14.56 6.55 -29.82
N ASP A 69 13.39 7.20 -29.67
CA ASP A 69 13.28 8.54 -29.10
C ASP A 69 13.09 8.50 -27.58
N LYS A 70 14.21 8.65 -26.86
CA LYS A 70 14.24 8.71 -25.39
C LYS A 70 13.53 9.94 -24.83
N ALA A 71 13.50 11.07 -25.55
CA ALA A 71 12.87 12.29 -25.06
C ALA A 71 11.35 12.11 -24.95
N ALA A 72 10.74 11.43 -25.92
CA ALA A 72 9.33 11.11 -25.89
C ALA A 72 8.93 10.19 -24.70
N TRP A 73 9.88 9.46 -24.10
CA TRP A 73 9.65 8.63 -22.91
C TRP A 73 9.72 9.41 -21.59
N GLY A 74 10.19 10.67 -21.60
CA GLY A 74 10.37 11.48 -20.40
C GLY A 74 9.08 11.64 -19.59
N TYR A 75 7.96 11.95 -20.25
CA TYR A 75 6.66 12.08 -19.57
C TYR A 75 6.19 10.76 -18.97
N TYR A 76 6.42 9.65 -19.67
CA TYR A 76 6.07 8.31 -19.18
C TYR A 76 6.87 7.96 -17.91
N VAL A 77 8.18 8.24 -17.90
CA VAL A 77 9.04 8.04 -16.71
C VAL A 77 8.55 8.90 -15.54
N ALA A 78 8.18 10.16 -15.79
CA ALA A 78 7.65 11.06 -14.75
C ALA A 78 6.34 10.54 -14.15
N VAL A 79 5.41 10.05 -14.98
CA VAL A 79 4.15 9.44 -14.51
C VAL A 79 4.41 8.17 -13.72
N PHE A 80 5.29 7.29 -14.20
CA PHE A 80 5.69 6.09 -13.47
C PHE A 80 6.29 6.46 -12.10
N ALA A 81 7.24 7.41 -12.06
CA ALA A 81 7.87 7.85 -10.82
C ALA A 81 6.82 8.41 -9.86
N PHE A 82 5.93 9.28 -10.32
CA PHE A 82 4.84 9.83 -9.50
C PHE A 82 3.92 8.74 -8.93
N LEU A 83 3.47 7.80 -9.76
CA LEU A 83 2.59 6.73 -9.32
C LEU A 83 3.31 5.81 -8.32
N MET A 84 4.55 5.43 -8.59
CA MET A 84 5.34 4.58 -7.70
C MET A 84 5.54 5.26 -6.36
N THR A 85 5.98 6.52 -6.36
CA THR A 85 6.23 7.34 -5.18
C THR A 85 4.98 7.52 -4.31
N THR A 86 3.85 7.92 -4.91
CA THR A 86 2.61 8.20 -4.15
C THR A 86 1.94 6.94 -3.62
N SER A 87 1.85 5.88 -4.45
CA SER A 87 1.10 4.68 -4.09
C SER A 87 1.87 3.73 -3.17
N SER A 88 3.19 3.63 -3.31
CA SER A 88 4.01 2.77 -2.43
C SER A 88 4.22 3.36 -1.03
N ALA A 89 4.10 4.67 -0.87
CA ALA A 89 4.17 5.31 0.43
C ALA A 89 2.84 5.25 1.20
N ALA A 90 1.69 5.13 0.53
CA ALA A 90 0.37 5.11 1.18
C ALA A 90 0.22 4.03 2.28
N PRO A 91 0.72 2.78 2.12
CA PRO A 91 0.73 1.78 3.20
C PRO A 91 1.46 2.22 4.47
N MET A 92 2.38 3.19 4.41
CA MET A 92 3.07 3.71 5.58
C MET A 92 2.13 4.37 6.59
N VAL A 93 0.97 4.86 6.14
CA VAL A 93 -0.08 5.40 7.02
C VAL A 93 -0.66 4.31 7.94
N ALA A 94 -0.63 3.03 7.53
CA ALA A 94 -0.97 1.91 8.41
C ALA A 94 0.25 1.43 9.23
N ILE A 95 1.43 1.39 8.62
CA ILE A 95 2.64 0.78 9.18
C ILE A 95 3.27 1.67 10.27
N ALA A 96 3.54 2.95 9.98
CA ALA A 96 4.26 3.80 10.92
C ALA A 96 3.53 3.97 12.26
N PRO A 97 2.21 4.26 12.29
CA PRO A 97 1.51 4.35 13.57
C PRO A 97 1.34 2.98 14.24
N ARG A 98 1.39 1.86 13.49
CA ARG A 98 1.43 0.51 14.08
C ARG A 98 2.72 0.30 14.87
N ILE A 99 3.86 0.66 14.30
CA ILE A 99 5.16 0.58 14.96
C ILE A 99 5.19 1.49 16.20
N ALA A 100 4.58 2.67 16.11
CA ALA A 100 4.44 3.60 17.23
C ALA A 100 3.34 3.21 18.26
N ASN A 101 2.77 2.00 18.19
CA ASN A 101 1.67 1.53 19.04
C ASN A 101 0.47 2.49 19.12
N SER A 102 0.23 3.22 18.03
CA SER A 102 -0.83 4.22 17.93
C SER A 102 -2.13 3.58 17.42
N HIS A 103 -3.23 3.84 18.14
CA HIS A 103 -4.51 3.16 17.90
C HIS A 103 -5.47 3.91 16.97
N TRP A 104 -5.29 5.22 16.75
CA TRP A 104 -6.17 6.04 15.90
C TRP A 104 -6.17 5.61 14.43
N ARG A 105 -5.14 4.86 13.99
CA ARG A 105 -5.00 4.33 12.64
C ARG A 105 -6.01 3.22 12.29
N ARG A 106 -6.63 2.58 13.28
CA ARG A 106 -7.46 1.37 13.07
C ARG A 106 -8.51 1.52 11.95
N PRO A 107 -9.34 2.57 11.91
CA PRO A 107 -10.36 2.73 10.85
C PRO A 107 -9.79 2.97 9.45
N ILE A 108 -8.53 3.41 9.34
CA ILE A 108 -7.91 3.78 8.05
C ILE A 108 -6.84 2.78 7.59
N SER A 109 -6.45 1.84 8.46
CA SER A 109 -5.35 0.90 8.18
C SER A 109 -5.64 0.02 6.97
N ARG A 110 -6.88 -0.48 6.83
CA ARG A 110 -7.28 -1.31 5.69
C ARG A 110 -7.19 -0.55 4.36
N ALA A 111 -7.68 0.69 4.35
CA ALA A 111 -7.63 1.54 3.15
C ALA A 111 -6.19 1.84 2.72
N ALA A 112 -5.29 2.09 3.69
CA ALA A 112 -3.87 2.27 3.43
C ALA A 112 -3.17 1.00 2.95
N GLU A 113 -3.46 -0.16 3.56
CA GLU A 113 -2.86 -1.43 3.16
C GLU A 113 -3.24 -1.80 1.71
N ILE A 114 -4.50 -1.57 1.28
CA ILE A 114 -4.97 -1.87 -0.08
C ILE A 114 -4.18 -1.11 -1.17
N TRP A 115 -3.66 0.09 -0.89
CA TRP A 115 -2.81 0.81 -1.83
C TRP A 115 -1.55 0.05 -2.23
N ALA A 116 -1.09 -0.91 -1.42
CA ALA A 116 0.03 -1.76 -1.79
C ALA A 116 -0.26 -2.59 -3.06
N LEU A 117 -1.52 -2.85 -3.40
CA LEU A 117 -1.91 -3.51 -4.67
C LEU A 117 -1.57 -2.66 -5.90
N ALA A 118 -1.53 -1.34 -5.78
CA ALA A 118 -1.07 -0.46 -6.86
C ALA A 118 0.41 -0.73 -7.23
N GLY A 119 1.18 -1.34 -6.33
CA GLY A 119 2.52 -1.86 -6.62
C GLY A 119 2.54 -2.83 -7.82
N CYS A 120 1.51 -3.66 -7.99
CA CYS A 120 1.40 -4.54 -9.15
C CYS A 120 1.27 -3.76 -10.47
N LEU A 121 0.51 -2.66 -10.46
CA LEU A 121 0.40 -1.77 -11.62
C LEU A 121 1.73 -1.06 -11.89
N ASN A 122 2.42 -0.57 -10.85
CA ASN A 122 3.74 0.03 -10.99
C ASN A 122 4.74 -0.95 -11.61
N LEU A 123 4.73 -2.22 -11.19
CA LEU A 123 5.59 -3.24 -11.78
C LEU A 123 5.31 -3.42 -13.28
N LEU A 124 4.04 -3.43 -13.70
CA LEU A 124 3.69 -3.50 -15.12
C LEU A 124 4.16 -2.25 -15.89
N LEU A 125 3.99 -1.06 -15.32
CA LEU A 125 4.44 0.20 -15.92
C LEU A 125 5.97 0.33 -15.95
N TYR A 126 6.68 -0.39 -15.09
CA TYR A 126 8.14 -0.41 -15.06
C TYR A 126 8.75 -1.24 -16.20
N ILE A 127 8.07 -2.30 -16.67
CA ILE A 127 8.61 -3.22 -17.70
C ILE A 127 9.20 -2.50 -18.91
N PRO A 128 8.53 -1.52 -19.55
CA PRO A 128 9.07 -0.83 -20.71
C PRO A 128 10.32 0.00 -20.40
N LEU A 129 10.46 0.47 -19.16
CA LEU A 129 11.59 1.28 -18.72
C LEU A 129 12.89 0.49 -18.66
N ILE A 130 12.80 -0.85 -18.51
CA ILE A 130 13.97 -1.74 -18.56
C ILE A 130 14.66 -1.62 -19.92
N TRP A 131 13.89 -1.50 -21.01
CA TRP A 131 14.45 -1.35 -22.36
C TRP A 131 14.98 0.06 -22.64
N LEU A 132 14.47 1.06 -21.93
CA LEU A 132 14.97 2.43 -22.02
C LEU A 132 16.31 2.62 -21.29
N LEU A 133 16.54 1.84 -20.23
CA LEU A 133 17.70 1.98 -19.37
C LEU A 133 18.97 1.48 -20.09
N PRO A 134 19.99 2.33 -20.29
CA PRO A 134 21.20 1.93 -20.99
C PRO A 134 22.04 0.97 -20.13
N SER A 135 22.71 0.00 -20.76
CA SER A 135 23.70 -0.86 -20.09
C SER A 135 24.90 -0.06 -19.58
N LEU A 136 25.71 -0.65 -18.70
CA LEU A 136 26.94 -0.03 -18.20
C LEU A 136 28.12 -0.10 -19.18
N GLU A 137 27.96 -0.81 -20.31
CA GLU A 137 28.97 -0.88 -21.38
C GLU A 137 29.24 0.47 -22.05
N ASN A 138 28.32 1.42 -21.89
CA ASN A 138 28.49 2.79 -22.38
C ASN A 138 29.54 3.61 -21.59
N GLY A 139 30.16 3.04 -20.57
CA GLY A 139 31.17 3.70 -19.75
C GLY A 139 30.64 4.76 -18.80
N ARG A 140 29.32 4.84 -18.57
CA ARG A 140 28.76 5.78 -17.58
C ARG A 140 29.20 5.40 -16.17
N ARG A 141 29.34 6.41 -15.32
CA ARG A 141 29.49 6.19 -13.88
C ARG A 141 28.24 5.52 -13.32
N SER A 142 28.44 4.56 -12.43
CA SER A 142 27.37 3.80 -11.81
C SER A 142 27.76 3.38 -10.40
N LEU A 143 26.75 3.00 -9.61
CA LEU A 143 26.92 2.52 -8.24
C LEU A 143 27.68 1.18 -8.20
N TRP A 144 27.67 0.45 -9.30
CA TRP A 144 28.07 -0.95 -9.37
C TRP A 144 29.56 -1.17 -9.62
N PHE A 145 30.33 -0.10 -9.86
CA PHE A 145 31.75 -0.19 -10.18
C PHE A 145 32.04 -1.21 -11.30
N TYR A 146 31.21 -1.19 -12.34
CA TYR A 146 31.37 -2.03 -13.54
C TYR A 146 32.67 -1.71 -14.27
N GLY A 147 33.48 -2.74 -14.48
CA GLY A 147 34.82 -2.63 -15.08
C GLY A 147 35.93 -2.30 -14.09
N GLN A 148 35.61 -1.86 -12.86
CA GLN A 148 36.59 -1.71 -11.77
C GLN A 148 36.64 -2.91 -10.83
N VAL A 149 35.51 -3.61 -10.66
CA VAL A 149 35.40 -4.81 -9.82
C VAL A 149 35.08 -6.02 -10.69
N GLU A 150 35.84 -7.11 -10.51
CA GLU A 150 35.64 -8.36 -11.25
C GLU A 150 34.29 -9.01 -10.89
N GLY A 151 33.59 -9.55 -11.90
CA GLY A 151 32.33 -10.27 -11.70
C GLY A 151 31.06 -9.40 -11.68
N VAL A 152 31.16 -8.08 -11.89
CA VAL A 152 29.98 -7.20 -12.00
C VAL A 152 29.36 -7.29 -13.41
N PRO A 153 28.07 -7.69 -13.54
CA PRO A 153 27.40 -7.71 -14.84
C PRO A 153 27.14 -6.31 -15.42
N ALA A 154 27.18 -6.18 -16.74
CA ALA A 154 26.87 -4.94 -17.47
C ALA A 154 25.43 -4.43 -17.25
N TYR A 155 24.50 -5.35 -16.97
CA TYR A 155 23.08 -5.08 -16.72
C TYR A 155 22.74 -5.02 -15.22
N SER A 156 23.74 -4.80 -14.35
CA SER A 156 23.51 -4.67 -12.90
C SER A 156 22.38 -3.69 -12.54
N PRO A 157 22.30 -2.46 -13.09
CA PRO A 157 21.20 -1.54 -12.81
C PRO A 157 19.82 -2.14 -13.09
N HIS A 158 19.67 -2.86 -14.21
CA HIS A 158 18.43 -3.52 -14.60
C HIS A 158 18.03 -4.61 -13.61
N ILE A 159 18.99 -5.46 -13.23
CA ILE A 159 18.76 -6.60 -12.33
C ILE A 159 18.32 -6.08 -10.95
N TRP A 160 19.10 -5.17 -10.37
CA TRP A 160 18.87 -4.70 -9.01
C TRP A 160 17.65 -3.78 -8.89
N ALA A 161 17.38 -2.92 -9.89
CA ALA A 161 16.14 -2.15 -9.95
C ALA A 161 14.91 -3.07 -9.97
N THR A 162 14.96 -4.10 -10.81
CA THR A 162 13.87 -5.07 -10.96
C THR A 162 13.65 -5.85 -9.66
N LEU A 163 14.73 -6.32 -9.02
CA LEU A 163 14.64 -7.01 -7.73
C LEU A 163 14.10 -6.11 -6.62
N ALA A 164 14.50 -4.83 -6.59
CA ALA A 164 14.03 -3.88 -5.58
C ALA A 164 12.52 -3.63 -5.72
N ILE A 165 12.05 -3.34 -6.94
CA ILE A 165 10.62 -3.12 -7.22
C ILE A 165 9.82 -4.40 -6.95
N LEU A 166 10.30 -5.57 -7.41
CA LEU A 166 9.66 -6.86 -7.12
C LEU A 166 9.57 -7.13 -5.62
N GLY A 167 10.66 -6.90 -4.87
CA GLY A 167 10.69 -7.06 -3.42
C GLY A 167 9.64 -6.19 -2.72
N LEU A 168 9.51 -4.93 -3.13
CA LEU A 168 8.50 -4.01 -2.60
C LEU A 168 7.07 -4.48 -2.89
N VAL A 169 6.81 -4.94 -4.12
CA VAL A 169 5.50 -5.47 -4.52
C VAL A 169 5.16 -6.74 -3.75
N LEU A 170 6.10 -7.68 -3.61
CA LEU A 170 5.89 -8.92 -2.86
C LEU A 170 5.61 -8.65 -1.38
N LEU A 171 6.35 -7.73 -0.75
CA LEU A 171 6.09 -7.32 0.63
C LEU A 171 4.73 -6.62 0.76
N GLY A 172 4.35 -5.80 -0.22
CA GLY A 172 3.04 -5.16 -0.28
C GLY A 172 1.89 -6.16 -0.39
N LEU A 173 2.03 -7.15 -1.28
CA LEU A 173 1.07 -8.25 -1.41
C LEU A 173 0.99 -9.08 -0.13
N ALA A 174 2.12 -9.39 0.50
CA ALA A 174 2.16 -10.08 1.79
C ALA A 174 1.45 -9.29 2.89
N LEU A 175 1.62 -7.96 2.92
CA LEU A 175 0.96 -7.06 3.88
C LEU A 175 -0.57 -7.09 3.71
N VAL A 176 -1.06 -6.95 2.47
CA VAL A 176 -2.49 -6.98 2.16
C VAL A 176 -3.09 -8.35 2.44
N TRP A 177 -2.37 -9.40 2.07
CA TRP A 177 -2.81 -10.77 2.31
C TRP A 177 -2.98 -11.06 3.80
N LEU A 178 -1.92 -10.80 4.57
CA LEU A 178 -1.88 -11.10 6.00
C LEU A 178 -2.92 -10.30 6.77
N SER A 179 -3.09 -9.03 6.40
CA SER A 179 -4.11 -8.19 7.02
C SER A 179 -5.53 -8.66 6.67
N SER A 180 -5.78 -9.11 5.44
CA SER A 180 -7.11 -9.52 4.95
C SER A 180 -7.51 -10.97 5.31
N LEU A 181 -6.61 -11.74 5.94
CA LEU A 181 -6.86 -13.14 6.30
C LEU A 181 -8.15 -13.37 7.12
N PRO A 182 -8.46 -12.55 8.16
CA PRO A 182 -9.71 -12.66 8.91
C PRO A 182 -10.92 -12.32 8.04
N ASP A 183 -10.78 -11.35 7.13
CA ASP A 183 -11.87 -10.90 6.25
C ASP A 183 -12.23 -12.00 5.24
N PHE A 184 -11.24 -12.74 4.73
CA PHE A 184 -11.50 -13.94 3.91
C PHE A 184 -12.23 -15.04 4.67
N ALA A 185 -11.98 -15.19 5.98
CA ALA A 185 -12.71 -16.14 6.80
C ALA A 185 -14.17 -15.72 6.96
N VAL A 186 -14.45 -14.42 7.14
CA VAL A 186 -15.82 -13.90 7.15
C VAL A 186 -16.51 -14.16 5.80
N LEU A 187 -15.82 -13.95 4.68
CA LEU A 187 -16.37 -14.27 3.35
C LEU A 187 -16.61 -15.77 3.13
N ARG A 188 -15.81 -16.65 3.74
CA ARG A 188 -16.05 -18.10 3.73
C ARG A 188 -17.32 -18.46 4.51
N ASP A 189 -17.50 -17.84 5.67
CA ASP A 189 -18.54 -18.23 6.63
C ASP A 189 -19.90 -17.61 6.27
N GLN A 190 -19.92 -16.40 5.73
CA GLN A 190 -21.14 -15.64 5.43
C GLN A 190 -21.36 -15.34 3.94
N GLY A 191 -20.35 -15.57 3.08
CA GLY A 191 -20.49 -15.32 1.64
C GLY A 191 -21.23 -16.45 0.92
N GLU A 192 -21.71 -16.13 -0.29
CA GLU A 192 -22.40 -17.07 -1.18
C GLU A 192 -21.67 -17.23 -2.52
N GLY A 193 -21.92 -18.36 -3.21
CA GLY A 193 -21.41 -18.65 -4.55
C GLY A 193 -19.88 -18.54 -4.68
N TRP A 194 -19.42 -17.68 -5.59
CA TRP A 194 -17.99 -17.50 -5.87
C TRP A 194 -17.23 -16.84 -4.72
N ARG A 195 -17.88 -15.93 -3.96
CA ARG A 195 -17.25 -15.25 -2.81
C ARG A 195 -16.87 -16.25 -1.72
N LYS A 196 -17.75 -17.21 -1.44
CA LYS A 196 -17.47 -18.32 -0.51
C LYS A 196 -16.31 -19.20 -0.97
N LYS A 197 -16.28 -19.56 -2.26
CA LYS A 197 -15.23 -20.40 -2.86
C LYS A 197 -13.85 -19.75 -2.72
N TRP A 198 -13.73 -18.47 -3.06
CA TRP A 198 -12.47 -17.75 -2.93
C TRP A 198 -12.13 -17.45 -1.48
N GLY A 199 -13.08 -16.98 -0.66
CA GLY A 199 -12.88 -16.80 0.78
C GLY A 199 -12.34 -18.05 1.47
N SER A 200 -12.89 -19.23 1.17
CA SER A 200 -12.40 -20.50 1.72
C SER A 200 -10.97 -20.84 1.32
N ARG A 201 -10.56 -20.51 0.09
CA ARG A 201 -9.19 -20.78 -0.39
C ARG A 201 -8.20 -19.79 0.20
N LEU A 202 -8.56 -18.51 0.23
CA LEU A 202 -7.66 -17.44 0.68
C LEU A 202 -7.56 -17.34 2.21
N ALA A 203 -8.57 -17.79 2.95
CA ALA A 203 -8.53 -17.81 4.42
C ALA A 203 -7.51 -18.80 5.01
N LEU A 204 -6.96 -19.74 4.23
CA LEU A 204 -5.94 -20.72 4.65
C LEU A 204 -6.26 -21.41 6.01
N GLY A 205 -7.52 -21.74 6.25
CA GLY A 205 -7.94 -22.39 7.49
C GLY A 205 -7.99 -21.48 8.72
N TRP A 206 -8.08 -20.16 8.54
CA TRP A 206 -8.32 -19.22 9.63
C TRP A 206 -9.62 -19.55 10.37
N ARG A 207 -9.52 -19.66 11.71
CA ARG A 207 -10.62 -19.97 12.64
C ARG A 207 -10.80 -18.89 13.71
N GLY A 208 -9.87 -17.94 13.81
CA GLY A 208 -9.92 -16.87 14.80
C GLY A 208 -9.46 -17.28 16.20
N THR A 209 -8.61 -18.29 16.33
CA THR A 209 -8.06 -18.68 17.65
C THR A 209 -7.11 -17.60 18.20
N SER A 210 -6.93 -17.54 19.52
CA SER A 210 -6.00 -16.58 20.14
C SER A 210 -4.58 -16.71 19.60
N ALA A 211 -4.14 -17.93 19.30
CA ALA A 211 -2.83 -18.19 18.68
C ALA A 211 -2.73 -17.59 17.27
N GLN A 212 -3.79 -17.69 16.45
CA GLN A 212 -3.84 -17.12 15.11
C GLN A 212 -3.82 -15.59 15.14
N TRP A 213 -4.59 -14.97 16.03
CA TRP A 213 -4.57 -13.52 16.23
C TRP A 213 -3.20 -13.01 16.69
N ASN A 214 -2.59 -13.71 17.65
CA ASN A 214 -1.25 -13.37 18.12
C ASN A 214 -0.21 -13.49 16.99
N TRP A 215 -0.28 -14.57 16.19
CA TRP A 215 0.57 -14.76 15.03
C TRP A 215 0.40 -13.63 14.00
N GLN A 216 -0.84 -13.30 13.63
CA GLN A 216 -1.11 -12.25 12.67
C GLN A 216 -0.60 -10.89 13.16
N TYR A 217 -0.80 -10.56 14.43
CA TYR A 217 -0.32 -9.32 15.04
C TYR A 217 1.21 -9.16 14.88
N HIS A 218 1.97 -10.18 15.26
CA HIS A 218 3.43 -10.18 15.16
C HIS A 218 3.91 -10.15 13.71
N ARG A 219 3.30 -10.96 12.84
CA ARG A 219 3.69 -11.02 11.42
C ARG A 219 3.40 -9.71 10.69
N MET A 220 2.32 -9.01 11.05
CA MET A 220 2.02 -7.70 10.49
C MET A 220 3.07 -6.66 10.90
N GLY A 221 3.60 -6.74 12.13
CA GLY A 221 4.71 -5.89 12.56
C GLY A 221 5.98 -6.15 11.76
N VAL A 222 6.35 -7.42 11.60
CA VAL A 222 7.55 -7.84 10.85
C VAL A 222 7.45 -7.47 9.37
N VAL A 223 6.36 -7.83 8.69
CA VAL A 223 6.15 -7.51 7.27
C VAL A 223 6.08 -5.99 7.06
N GLY A 224 5.44 -5.25 7.98
CA GLY A 224 5.43 -3.79 7.93
C GLY A 224 6.82 -3.18 8.04
N ALA A 225 7.69 -3.69 8.94
CA ALA A 225 9.06 -3.22 9.07
C ALA A 225 9.90 -3.52 7.82
N PHE A 226 9.79 -4.74 7.25
CA PHE A 226 10.44 -5.08 5.99
C PHE A 226 9.95 -4.22 4.82
N TYR A 227 8.65 -3.96 4.75
CA TYR A 227 8.06 -3.08 3.74
C TYR A 227 8.64 -1.66 3.83
N PHE A 228 8.70 -1.09 5.04
CA PHE A 228 9.27 0.24 5.26
C PHE A 228 10.75 0.31 4.86
N MET A 229 11.55 -0.69 5.24
CA MET A 229 12.97 -0.76 4.85
C MET A 229 13.12 -0.89 3.33
N MET A 230 12.30 -1.74 2.69
CA MET A 230 12.31 -1.92 1.24
C MET A 230 11.85 -0.65 0.52
N LEU A 231 10.88 0.09 1.06
CA LEU A 231 10.42 1.37 0.50
C LEU A 231 11.56 2.37 0.45
N ILE A 232 12.29 2.55 1.57
CA ILE A 232 13.45 3.44 1.63
C ILE A 232 14.54 2.96 0.67
N PHE A 233 14.81 1.65 0.64
CA PHE A 233 15.80 1.07 -0.26
C PHE A 233 15.47 1.35 -1.73
N VAL A 234 14.23 1.13 -2.17
CA VAL A 234 13.77 1.43 -3.54
C VAL A 234 13.91 2.91 -3.88
N HIS A 235 13.50 3.80 -2.97
CA HIS A 235 13.61 5.25 -3.18
C HIS A 235 15.07 5.68 -3.30
N PHE A 236 15.93 5.20 -2.40
CA PHE A 236 17.35 5.45 -2.47
C PHE A 236 17.94 4.95 -3.80
N PHE A 237 17.63 3.71 -4.15
CA PHE A 237 18.16 3.03 -5.32
C PHE A 237 17.81 3.76 -6.62
N ILE A 238 16.53 4.06 -6.83
CA ILE A 238 16.05 4.80 -8.00
C ILE A 238 16.67 6.20 -8.05
N SER A 239 16.76 6.88 -6.90
CA SER A 239 17.34 8.22 -6.83
C SER A 239 18.81 8.23 -7.25
N VAL A 240 19.61 7.29 -6.73
CA VAL A 240 21.04 7.21 -7.05
C VAL A 240 21.29 6.87 -8.51
N GLU A 241 20.50 5.97 -9.10
CA GLU A 241 20.61 5.67 -10.54
C GLU A 241 20.33 6.93 -11.39
N PHE A 242 19.41 7.81 -10.98
CA PHE A 242 19.18 9.09 -11.66
C PHE A 242 20.32 10.10 -11.45
N LEU A 243 20.90 10.20 -10.25
CA LEU A 243 22.01 11.10 -9.93
C LEU A 243 23.27 10.80 -10.76
N MET A 244 23.57 9.51 -10.95
CA MET A 244 24.85 9.08 -11.52
C MET A 244 24.97 9.26 -13.03
N VAL A 245 23.87 9.58 -13.73
CA VAL A 245 23.85 9.81 -15.20
C VAL A 245 24.49 11.16 -15.60
N HIS A 246 24.91 12.00 -14.64
CA HIS A 246 25.59 13.29 -14.87
C HIS A 246 24.81 14.24 -15.80
N VAL A 247 23.48 14.21 -15.74
CA VAL A 247 22.66 15.26 -16.36
C VAL A 247 22.84 16.54 -15.55
N PRO A 248 23.23 17.68 -16.16
CA PRO A 248 23.37 18.95 -15.44
C PRO A 248 22.09 19.31 -14.68
N GLY A 249 22.24 19.67 -13.40
CA GLY A 249 21.12 19.99 -12.50
C GLY A 249 20.53 18.80 -11.72
N TRP A 250 20.96 17.57 -12.01
CA TRP A 250 20.49 16.38 -11.30
C TRP A 250 21.47 15.92 -10.22
N ILE A 251 22.69 16.45 -10.16
CA ILE A 251 23.69 16.03 -9.18
C ILE A 251 23.41 16.72 -7.84
N ASP A 252 22.74 16.00 -6.94
CA ASP A 252 22.50 16.44 -5.57
C ASP A 252 22.61 15.25 -4.59
N SER A 253 23.51 15.35 -3.61
CA SER A 253 23.67 14.34 -2.57
C SER A 253 22.45 14.19 -1.66
N LEU A 254 21.62 15.24 -1.55
CA LEU A 254 20.40 15.23 -0.74
C LEU A 254 19.19 14.62 -1.47
N TYR A 255 19.29 14.39 -2.78
CA TYR A 255 18.19 13.91 -3.60
C TYR A 255 17.55 12.60 -3.10
N PRO A 256 18.29 11.56 -2.67
CA PRO A 256 17.67 10.32 -2.21
C PRO A 256 16.81 10.52 -0.95
N VAL A 257 17.26 11.38 -0.04
CA VAL A 257 16.56 11.67 1.21
C VAL A 257 15.34 12.54 0.94
N THR A 258 15.49 13.59 0.13
CA THR A 258 14.37 14.46 -0.24
C THR A 258 13.32 13.72 -1.07
N HIS A 259 13.73 12.83 -1.96
CA HIS A 259 12.81 11.98 -2.74
C HIS A 259 12.03 11.02 -1.85
N ALA A 260 12.68 10.35 -0.89
CA ALA A 260 11.99 9.49 0.08
C ALA A 260 11.03 10.27 0.99
N HIS A 261 11.42 11.48 1.41
CA HIS A 261 10.58 12.38 2.20
C HIS A 261 9.33 12.83 1.42
N ASN A 262 9.51 13.29 0.17
CA ASN A 262 8.40 13.67 -0.72
C ASN A 262 7.46 12.49 -1.00
N ALA A 263 7.99 11.26 -1.04
CA ALA A 263 7.18 10.06 -1.16
C ALA A 263 6.24 9.87 0.02
N LEU A 264 6.76 9.96 1.25
CA LEU A 264 5.95 9.86 2.46
C LEU A 264 4.88 10.95 2.48
N GLN A 265 5.24 12.19 2.14
CA GLN A 265 4.29 13.31 2.05
C GLN A 265 3.16 13.01 1.05
N ALA A 266 3.52 12.58 -0.16
CA ALA A 266 2.57 12.24 -1.20
C ALA A 266 1.69 11.02 -0.84
N GLY A 267 2.23 10.05 -0.11
CA GLY A 267 1.49 8.91 0.43
C GLY A 267 0.44 9.33 1.45
N VAL A 268 0.78 10.27 2.35
CA VAL A 268 -0.18 10.85 3.30
C VAL A 268 -1.27 11.62 2.57
N ALA A 269 -0.92 12.45 1.58
CA ALA A 269 -1.89 13.17 0.76
C ALA A 269 -2.85 12.23 0.01
N THR A 270 -2.31 11.17 -0.59
CA THR A 270 -3.08 10.12 -1.27
C THR A 270 -4.06 9.44 -0.32
N MET A 271 -3.65 9.19 0.92
CA MET A 271 -4.51 8.62 1.95
C MET A 271 -5.60 9.57 2.42
N MET A 272 -5.31 10.86 2.56
CA MET A 272 -6.33 11.87 2.89
C MET A 272 -7.42 11.94 1.81
N LEU A 273 -7.04 11.92 0.53
CA LEU A 273 -8.00 11.85 -0.58
C LEU A 273 -8.82 10.55 -0.53
N THR A 274 -8.16 9.42 -0.33
CA THR A 274 -8.83 8.10 -0.23
C THR A 274 -9.86 8.11 0.89
N MET A 275 -9.49 8.58 2.08
CA MET A 275 -10.40 8.69 3.22
C MET A 275 -11.55 9.64 2.94
N PHE A 276 -11.31 10.76 2.27
CA PHE A 276 -12.38 11.69 1.88
C PHE A 276 -13.42 10.99 1.01
N PHE A 277 -12.99 10.26 -0.03
CA PHE A 277 -13.91 9.52 -0.89
C PHE A 277 -14.65 8.39 -0.14
N LEU A 278 -13.95 7.60 0.68
CA LEU A 278 -14.57 6.55 1.49
C LEU A 278 -15.61 7.12 2.48
N ARG A 279 -15.30 8.27 3.09
CA ARG A 279 -16.19 8.92 4.05
C ARG A 279 -17.42 9.53 3.37
N GLN A 280 -17.25 10.19 2.23
CA GLN A 280 -18.31 10.94 1.56
C GLN A 280 -19.21 10.04 0.71
N PHE A 281 -18.64 9.03 0.04
CA PHE A 281 -19.37 8.20 -0.92
C PHE A 281 -19.43 6.72 -0.54
N GLY A 282 -18.49 6.24 0.27
CA GLY A 282 -18.39 4.83 0.66
C GLY A 282 -19.20 4.42 1.89
N GLY A 283 -19.92 5.35 2.53
CA GLY A 283 -20.73 5.04 3.73
C GLY A 283 -19.92 4.91 5.02
N TYR A 284 -18.62 5.25 5.02
CA TYR A 284 -17.75 5.13 6.20
C TYR A 284 -17.77 6.36 7.12
N LYS A 285 -18.81 7.19 7.05
CA LYS A 285 -18.89 8.48 7.76
C LYS A 285 -18.76 8.34 9.27
N ASP A 286 -19.32 7.28 9.84
CA ASP A 286 -19.38 7.05 11.28
C ASP A 286 -18.12 6.35 11.82
N TYR A 287 -17.31 5.77 10.93
CA TYR A 287 -16.05 5.07 11.29
C TYR A 287 -14.80 5.92 11.05
N ILE A 288 -14.80 6.73 9.98
CA ILE A 288 -13.71 7.65 9.66
C ILE A 288 -14.08 9.03 10.22
N GLY A 289 -13.62 9.27 11.45
CA GLY A 289 -13.79 10.52 12.17
C GLY A 289 -12.91 11.65 11.64
N LEU A 290 -13.10 12.84 12.22
CA LEU A 290 -12.27 14.01 11.92
C LEU A 290 -10.86 13.88 12.50
N ASP A 291 -10.68 13.09 13.56
CA ASP A 291 -9.40 12.87 14.21
C ASP A 291 -8.36 12.26 13.26
N GLN A 292 -8.79 11.36 12.37
CA GLN A 292 -7.91 10.78 11.35
C GLN A 292 -7.44 11.84 10.34
N PHE A 293 -8.31 12.77 9.94
CA PHE A 293 -7.93 13.88 9.06
C PHE A 293 -7.00 14.87 9.76
N TRP A 294 -7.25 15.19 11.03
CA TRP A 294 -6.37 16.04 11.83
C TRP A 294 -4.99 15.41 12.06
N GLY A 295 -4.97 14.11 12.37
CA GLY A 295 -3.73 13.35 12.54
C GLY A 295 -2.90 13.32 11.26
N LEU A 296 -3.51 12.99 10.12
CA LEU A 296 -2.83 12.99 8.83
C LEU A 296 -2.47 14.40 8.35
N GLY A 297 -3.28 15.41 8.60
CA GLY A 297 -2.99 16.80 8.24
C GLY A 297 -1.74 17.33 8.96
N LYS A 298 -1.55 16.97 10.24
CA LYS A 298 -0.32 17.30 10.98
C LYS A 298 0.90 16.58 10.40
N LEU A 299 0.75 15.30 10.04
CA LEU A 299 1.83 14.55 9.39
C LEU A 299 2.16 15.12 8.01
N LEU A 300 1.17 15.53 7.23
CA LEU A 300 1.35 16.14 5.92
C LEU A 300 2.03 17.51 6.00
N LEU A 301 1.82 18.25 7.08
CA LEU A 301 2.50 19.53 7.32
C LEU A 301 3.93 19.35 7.83
N ALA A 302 4.18 18.29 8.60
CA ALA A 302 5.49 17.99 9.18
C ALA A 302 6.45 17.30 8.19
N LEU A 303 5.88 16.56 7.23
CA LEU A 303 6.56 16.10 6.03
C LEU A 303 6.55 17.26 5.04
#